data_AF-A0A285NN77-F1
#
_entry.id   AF-A0A285NN77-F1
#
_cell.length_a   1.000
_cell.length_b   1.000
_cell.length_c   1.000
_cell.angle_alpha   90.00
_cell.angle_beta   90.00
_cell.angle_gamma   90.00
#
_symmetry.space_group_name_H-M   'P 1'
#
loop_
_entity.id
_entity.type
_entity.pdbx_description
1 polymer ?
#
loop_
_entity_poly.entity_id
_entity_poly.type
_entity_poly.pdbx_seq_one_letter_code
_entity_poly.pdbx_strand_id
1 'polypeptide(L)'
;MGKLCDNYDNNAIEKFTQKILDSSSLSQILKPEEFAPFETGWAYKIVKQLKCQHEEERRKYPEFKTTQLRKIFTEIKEITQKQDKERLFLLYPKLAYSKGRKLIPDNFYKLLVTCLDKLKTSSNSQDFESFEKFIETIVAYNKYFESEK
;
A
#
# COMPACT_ATOMS: atom_id res chain seq x y z
N MET A 1 -5.41 7.66 21.73
CA MET A 1 -4.60 6.52 21.23
C MET A 1 -5.17 5.14 21.58
N GLY A 2 -5.88 4.96 22.70
CA GLY A 2 -6.41 3.63 23.10
C GLY A 2 -7.37 2.95 22.11
N LYS A 3 -8.37 3.65 21.55
CA LYS A 3 -9.43 3.02 20.73
C LYS A 3 -9.02 2.55 19.32
N LEU A 4 -8.00 3.17 18.71
CA LEU A 4 -7.65 2.89 17.31
C LEU A 4 -6.96 1.52 17.15
N CYS A 5 -6.24 1.08 18.17
CA CYS A 5 -5.39 -0.11 18.12
C CYS A 5 -5.97 -1.29 18.91
N ASP A 6 -7.23 -1.20 19.32
CA ASP A 6 -7.97 -2.33 19.84
C ASP A 6 -8.28 -3.32 18.70
N ASN A 7 -8.00 -4.61 18.92
CA ASN A 7 -8.34 -5.73 18.02
C ASN A 7 -8.01 -5.47 16.53
N TYR A 8 -6.77 -5.09 16.20
CA TYR A 8 -6.32 -5.00 14.79
C TYR A 8 -5.50 -6.24 14.39
N ASP A 9 -5.61 -6.65 13.11
CA ASP A 9 -4.82 -7.74 12.55
C ASP A 9 -3.38 -7.27 12.28
N ASN A 10 -2.43 -7.72 13.10
CA ASN A 10 -1.03 -7.35 13.00
C ASN A 10 -0.28 -8.02 11.83
N ASN A 11 -0.94 -8.87 11.05
CA ASN A 11 -0.40 -9.58 9.89
C ASN A 11 -1.20 -9.32 8.59
N ALA A 12 -2.02 -8.26 8.55
CA ALA A 12 -2.88 -7.99 7.39
C ALA A 12 -2.07 -7.75 6.10
N ILE A 13 -0.96 -7.01 6.18
CA ILE A 13 -0.06 -6.74 5.05
C ILE A 13 0.54 -8.04 4.52
N GLU A 14 1.05 -8.90 5.39
CA GLU A 14 1.68 -10.17 5.04
C GLU A 14 0.68 -11.12 4.38
N LYS A 15 -0.51 -11.29 4.98
CA LYS A 15 -1.60 -12.10 4.41
C LYS A 15 -2.01 -11.61 3.02
N PHE A 16 -2.15 -10.29 2.87
CA PHE A 16 -2.56 -9.73 1.59
C PHE A 16 -1.47 -9.84 0.52
N THR A 17 -0.21 -9.65 0.92
CA THR A 17 0.95 -9.83 0.03
C THR A 17 0.99 -11.26 -0.49
N GLN A 18 0.75 -12.25 0.38
CA GLN A 18 0.66 -13.66 -0.04
C GLN A 18 -0.50 -13.89 -1.02
N LYS A 19 -1.68 -13.31 -0.75
CA LYS A 19 -2.85 -13.39 -1.66
C LYS A 19 -2.54 -12.84 -3.06
N ILE A 20 -1.72 -11.79 -3.16
CA ILE A 20 -1.26 -11.24 -4.45
C ILE A 20 -0.23 -12.16 -5.12
N LEU A 21 0.70 -12.73 -4.36
CA LEU A 21 1.69 -13.67 -4.90
C LEU A 21 1.00 -14.88 -5.56
N ASP A 22 -0.01 -15.43 -4.87
CA ASP A 22 -0.77 -16.60 -5.30
C ASP A 22 -1.72 -16.31 -6.48
N SER A 23 -1.98 -15.03 -6.80
CA SER A 23 -2.89 -14.67 -7.88
C SER A 23 -2.23 -14.62 -9.25
N SER A 24 -3.02 -14.82 -10.31
CA SER A 24 -2.50 -14.72 -11.68
C SER A 24 -2.38 -13.27 -12.16
N SER A 25 -3.29 -12.38 -11.75
CA SER A 25 -3.29 -10.95 -12.06
C SER A 25 -3.67 -10.10 -10.85
N LEU A 26 -3.41 -8.79 -10.91
CA LEU A 26 -3.82 -7.86 -9.86
C LEU A 26 -5.32 -7.61 -9.88
N SER A 27 -5.91 -7.43 -11.06
CA SER A 27 -7.34 -7.17 -11.26
C SER A 27 -8.26 -8.26 -10.70
N GLN A 28 -7.76 -9.49 -10.53
CA GLN A 28 -8.50 -10.57 -9.86
C GLN A 28 -8.65 -10.36 -8.35
N ILE A 29 -7.65 -9.81 -7.69
CA ILE A 29 -7.58 -9.66 -6.22
C ILE A 29 -7.90 -8.23 -5.79
N LEU A 30 -7.45 -7.25 -6.56
CA LEU A 30 -7.66 -5.82 -6.34
C LEU A 30 -9.00 -5.36 -6.94
N LYS A 31 -10.07 -6.01 -6.49
CA LYS A 31 -11.44 -5.57 -6.75
C LYS A 31 -11.90 -4.62 -5.65
N PRO A 32 -12.66 -3.55 -5.97
CA PRO A 32 -13.13 -2.60 -4.96
C PRO A 32 -13.80 -3.27 -3.76
N GLU A 33 -14.58 -4.33 -3.97
CA GLU A 33 -15.28 -5.08 -2.92
C GLU A 33 -14.30 -5.78 -1.95
N GLU A 34 -13.08 -6.08 -2.38
CA GLU A 34 -12.06 -6.74 -1.56
C GLU A 34 -11.27 -5.73 -0.70
N PHE A 35 -10.93 -4.56 -1.26
CA PHE A 35 -10.04 -3.61 -0.59
C PHE A 35 -10.72 -2.39 0.01
N ALA A 36 -11.85 -1.94 -0.54
CA ALA A 36 -12.47 -0.66 -0.20
C ALA A 36 -13.41 -0.67 1.01
N PRO A 37 -14.13 -1.76 1.38
CA PRO A 37 -15.08 -1.72 2.49
C PRO A 37 -14.47 -1.24 3.80
N PHE A 38 -15.23 -0.44 4.54
CA PHE A 38 -14.86 0.06 5.86
C PHE A 38 -14.71 -1.11 6.84
N GLU A 39 -13.66 -1.08 7.67
CA GLU A 39 -13.26 -2.11 8.65
C GLU A 39 -12.87 -3.50 8.09
N THR A 40 -13.54 -3.97 7.04
CA THR A 40 -13.37 -5.32 6.51
C THR A 40 -12.43 -5.38 5.30
N GLY A 41 -12.31 -4.29 4.54
CA GLY A 41 -11.48 -4.20 3.35
C GLY A 41 -9.98 -4.21 3.67
N TRP A 42 -9.20 -4.76 2.75
CA TRP A 42 -7.73 -4.85 2.90
C TRP A 42 -7.06 -3.50 3.09
N ALA A 43 -7.50 -2.45 2.38
CA ALA A 43 -6.87 -1.14 2.50
C ALA A 43 -7.04 -0.55 3.91
N TYR A 44 -8.25 -0.66 4.50
CA TYR A 44 -8.50 -0.24 5.88
C TYR A 44 -7.60 -1.00 6.85
N LYS A 45 -7.56 -2.34 6.76
CA LYS A 45 -6.77 -3.19 7.65
C LYS A 45 -5.27 -2.90 7.56
N ILE A 46 -4.75 -2.73 6.35
CA ILE A 46 -3.34 -2.38 6.11
C ILE A 46 -3.01 -1.04 6.77
N VAL A 47 -3.81 -0.01 6.53
CA VAL A 47 -3.54 1.31 7.13
C VAL A 47 -3.67 1.27 8.65
N LYS A 48 -4.68 0.56 9.18
CA LYS A 48 -4.83 0.36 10.63
C LYS A 48 -3.60 -0.31 11.22
N GLN A 49 -3.10 -1.39 10.60
CA GLN A 49 -1.84 -2.05 10.99
C GLN A 49 -0.67 -1.06 10.98
N LEU A 50 -0.49 -0.28 9.91
CA LEU A 50 0.60 0.70 9.79
C LEU A 50 0.54 1.80 10.86
N LYS A 51 -0.66 2.23 11.27
CA LYS A 51 -0.84 3.23 12.34
C LYS A 51 -0.68 2.62 13.73
N CYS A 52 -1.00 1.34 13.88
CA CYS A 52 -1.04 0.65 15.17
C CYS A 52 0.20 -0.16 15.52
N GLN A 53 1.18 -0.29 14.61
CA GLN A 53 2.50 -0.83 14.95
C GLN A 53 3.01 -0.20 16.25
N HIS A 54 3.32 -1.09 17.20
CA HIS A 54 3.49 -0.81 18.63
C HIS A 54 4.58 0.24 18.91
N GLU A 55 4.47 0.87 20.06
CA GLU A 55 5.33 1.94 20.55
C GLU A 55 6.84 1.60 20.54
N GLU A 56 7.20 0.32 20.67
CA GLU A 56 8.57 -0.18 20.54
C GLU A 56 9.11 -0.11 19.09
N GLU A 57 8.27 -0.43 18.09
CA GLU A 57 8.64 -0.32 16.67
C GLU A 57 8.58 1.13 16.17
N ARG A 58 7.75 1.99 16.76
CA ARG A 58 7.72 3.44 16.47
C ARG A 58 9.04 4.14 16.81
N ARG A 59 9.85 3.60 17.74
CA ARG A 59 11.21 4.10 17.96
C ARG A 59 12.16 3.73 16.81
N LYS A 60 11.86 2.66 16.08
CA LYS A 60 12.68 2.13 14.97
C LYS A 60 12.30 2.71 13.62
N TYR A 61 11.02 3.02 13.42
CA TYR A 61 10.48 3.61 12.18
C TYR A 61 9.75 4.92 12.48
N PRO A 62 10.11 6.04 11.82
CA PRO A 62 9.38 7.28 11.97
C PRO A 62 7.92 7.07 11.59
N GLU A 63 7.05 7.85 12.25
CA GLU A 63 5.63 7.88 11.94
C GLU A 63 5.41 7.95 10.42
N PHE A 64 4.50 7.11 9.92
CA PHE A 64 4.15 7.00 8.51
C PHE A 64 3.61 8.36 8.01
N LYS A 65 4.52 9.22 7.52
CA LYS A 65 4.22 10.61 7.14
C LYS A 65 3.56 10.66 5.77
N THR A 66 2.32 11.12 5.75
CA THR A 66 1.44 11.36 4.59
C THR A 66 2.15 12.00 3.41
N THR A 67 3.04 12.96 3.66
CA THR A 67 3.67 13.80 2.63
C THR A 67 4.60 13.01 1.70
N GLN A 68 5.30 11.99 2.21
CA GLN A 68 6.24 11.21 1.40
C GLN A 68 5.51 10.15 0.58
N LEU A 69 4.49 9.53 1.17
CA LEU A 69 3.58 8.63 0.49
C LEU A 69 2.85 9.32 -0.65
N ARG A 70 2.33 10.51 -0.41
CA ARG A 70 1.65 11.29 -1.44
C ARG A 70 2.52 11.46 -2.69
N LYS A 71 3.82 11.73 -2.55
CA LYS A 71 4.74 11.85 -3.70
C LYS A 71 4.85 10.55 -4.50
N ILE A 72 5.06 9.42 -3.81
CA ILE A 72 5.15 8.10 -4.44
C ILE A 72 3.82 7.75 -5.12
N PHE A 73 2.71 8.06 -4.48
CA PHE A 73 1.37 7.77 -4.98
C PHE A 73 0.95 8.65 -6.16
N THR A 74 1.29 9.95 -6.15
CA THR A 74 1.10 10.83 -7.30
C THR A 74 1.85 10.28 -8.51
N GLU A 75 3.09 9.82 -8.31
CA GLU A 75 3.86 9.21 -9.39
C GLU A 75 3.27 7.87 -9.85
N ILE A 76 2.86 6.99 -8.92
CA ILE A 76 2.16 5.75 -9.28
C ILE A 76 0.94 6.06 -10.14
N LYS A 77 0.11 7.04 -9.74
CA LYS A 77 -1.08 7.47 -10.48
C LYS A 77 -0.75 7.94 -11.89
N GLU A 78 0.28 8.77 -12.06
CA GLU A 78 0.70 9.20 -13.40
C GLU A 78 1.16 8.03 -14.27
N ILE A 79 1.89 7.08 -13.68
CA ILE A 79 2.41 5.89 -14.37
C ILE A 79 1.28 4.97 -14.78
N THR A 80 0.30 4.71 -13.90
CA THR A 80 -0.83 3.81 -14.17
C THR A 80 -1.76 4.39 -15.24
N GLN A 81 -2.04 5.69 -15.17
CA GLN A 81 -2.91 6.36 -16.15
C GLN A 81 -2.34 6.33 -17.57
N LYS A 82 -1.01 6.44 -17.69
CA LYS A 82 -0.31 6.39 -18.99
C LYS A 82 0.18 4.98 -19.36
N GLN A 83 0.04 4.01 -18.46
CA GLN A 83 0.65 2.68 -18.55
C GLN A 83 2.15 2.74 -18.92
N ASP A 84 2.85 3.70 -18.33
CA ASP A 84 4.24 4.02 -18.64
C ASP A 84 5.17 2.97 -18.01
N LYS A 85 5.43 1.89 -18.76
CA LYS A 85 6.27 0.77 -18.29
C LYS A 85 7.70 1.19 -17.97
N GLU A 86 8.26 2.17 -18.67
CA GLU A 86 9.62 2.65 -18.40
C GLU A 86 9.68 3.32 -17.02
N ARG A 87 8.74 4.24 -16.75
CA ARG A 87 8.65 4.89 -15.45
C ARG A 87 8.23 3.93 -14.33
N LEU A 88 7.49 2.85 -14.63
CA LEU A 88 7.19 1.79 -13.66
C LEU A 88 8.48 1.19 -13.07
N PHE A 89 9.52 0.95 -13.88
CA PHE A 89 10.81 0.45 -13.40
C PHE A 89 11.53 1.46 -12.49
N LEU A 90 11.27 2.76 -12.63
CA LEU A 90 11.84 3.80 -11.76
C LEU A 90 11.20 3.84 -10.36
N LEU A 91 10.07 3.16 -10.15
CA LEU A 91 9.47 3.04 -8.83
C LEU A 91 10.29 2.14 -7.90
N TYR A 92 10.95 1.09 -8.40
CA TYR A 92 11.77 0.19 -7.59
C TYR A 92 12.86 0.92 -6.79
N PRO A 93 13.77 1.71 -7.42
CA PRO A 93 14.78 2.45 -6.67
C PRO A 93 14.19 3.51 -5.74
N LYS A 94 13.05 4.11 -6.08
CA LYS A 94 12.35 5.09 -5.22
C LYS A 94 11.77 4.46 -3.96
N LEU A 95 11.15 3.29 -4.10
CA LEU A 95 10.67 2.49 -2.97
C LEU A 95 11.83 2.01 -2.10
N ALA A 96 12.93 1.54 -2.71
CA ALA A 96 14.13 1.12 -2.00
C ALA A 96 14.77 2.26 -1.21
N TYR A 97 14.87 3.46 -1.80
CA TYR A 97 15.31 4.67 -1.12
C TYR A 97 14.39 5.02 0.05
N SER A 98 13.07 4.96 -0.15
CA SER A 98 12.08 5.25 0.89
C SER A 98 12.18 4.29 2.07
N LYS A 99 12.36 2.99 1.80
CA LYS A 99 12.66 1.97 2.82
C LYS A 99 13.98 2.25 3.53
N GLY A 100 15.06 2.56 2.80
CA GLY A 100 16.38 2.85 3.38
C GLY A 100 16.38 4.09 4.29
N ARG A 101 15.57 5.10 3.93
CA ARG A 101 15.31 6.30 4.75
C ARG A 101 14.28 6.05 5.87
N LYS A 102 13.81 4.81 6.02
CA LYS A 102 12.80 4.37 6.99
C LYS A 102 11.46 5.11 6.87
N LEU A 103 11.15 5.64 5.68
CA LEU A 103 9.91 6.39 5.44
C LEU A 103 8.68 5.48 5.29
N ILE A 104 8.91 4.20 4.98
CA ILE A 104 7.89 3.16 4.88
C ILE A 104 8.38 1.92 5.63
N PRO A 105 7.48 1.18 6.30
CA PRO A 105 7.80 -0.12 6.89
C PRO A 105 8.22 -1.16 5.85
N ASP A 106 9.02 -2.15 6.27
CA ASP A 106 9.56 -3.19 5.38
C ASP A 106 8.45 -4.05 4.75
N ASN A 107 7.42 -4.40 5.52
CA ASN A 107 6.29 -5.18 5.02
C ASN A 107 5.46 -4.41 3.98
N PHE A 108 5.24 -3.11 4.19
CA PHE A 108 4.57 -2.27 3.20
C PHE A 108 5.40 -2.07 1.92
N TYR A 109 6.72 -1.92 2.06
CA TYR A 109 7.64 -1.94 0.92
C TYR A 109 7.50 -3.24 0.11
N LYS A 110 7.51 -4.40 0.78
CA LYS A 110 7.35 -5.71 0.14
C LYS A 110 6.02 -5.83 -0.59
N LEU A 111 4.92 -5.36 0.01
CA LEU A 111 3.61 -5.32 -0.64
C LEU A 111 3.65 -4.52 -1.94
N LEU A 112 4.21 -3.30 -1.91
CA LEU A 112 4.29 -2.45 -3.10
C LEU A 112 5.16 -3.07 -4.20
N VAL A 113 6.33 -3.61 -3.85
CA VAL A 113 7.20 -4.30 -4.81
C VAL A 113 6.50 -5.51 -5.42
N THR A 114 5.77 -6.28 -4.63
CA THR A 114 4.99 -7.43 -5.11
C THR A 114 3.94 -7.02 -6.14
N CYS A 115 3.25 -5.89 -5.92
CA CYS A 115 2.33 -5.34 -6.91
C CYS A 115 3.07 -4.92 -8.19
N LEU A 116 4.21 -4.22 -8.08
CA LEU A 116 5.01 -3.81 -9.23
C LEU A 116 5.53 -5.03 -10.04
N ASP A 117 5.89 -6.11 -9.36
CA ASP A 117 6.34 -7.35 -9.97
C ASP A 117 5.23 -8.06 -10.77
N LYS A 118 3.96 -7.87 -10.40
CA LYS A 118 2.82 -8.32 -11.22
C LYS A 118 2.56 -7.38 -12.39
N LEU A 119 2.67 -6.07 -12.18
CA LEU A 119 2.46 -5.06 -13.22
C LEU A 119 3.52 -5.10 -14.34
N LYS A 120 4.80 -5.35 -14.00
CA LYS A 120 5.89 -5.37 -15.00
C LYS A 120 5.63 -6.40 -16.11
N THR A 121 5.04 -7.55 -15.77
CA THR A 121 4.70 -8.63 -16.70
C THR A 121 3.28 -8.52 -17.24
N SER A 122 2.46 -7.59 -16.72
CA SER A 122 1.08 -7.44 -17.15
C SER A 122 0.98 -6.75 -18.52
N SER A 123 0.10 -7.28 -19.35
CA SER A 123 -0.40 -6.65 -20.57
C SER A 123 -1.85 -6.15 -20.42
N ASN A 124 -2.44 -6.28 -19.22
CA ASN A 124 -3.83 -5.92 -18.97
C ASN A 124 -3.92 -4.53 -18.31
N SER A 125 -4.57 -3.60 -18.99
CA SER A 125 -4.83 -2.24 -18.48
C SER A 125 -5.61 -2.24 -17.16
N GLN A 126 -6.46 -3.25 -16.92
CA GLN A 126 -7.22 -3.37 -15.67
C GLN A 126 -6.31 -3.62 -14.47
N ASP A 127 -5.15 -4.25 -14.63
CA ASP A 127 -4.22 -4.44 -13.51
C ASP A 127 -3.65 -3.10 -13.02
N PHE A 128 -3.36 -2.19 -13.94
CA PHE A 128 -2.91 -0.83 -13.64
C PHE A 128 -4.02 -0.03 -12.96
N GLU A 129 -5.24 -0.09 -13.50
CA GLU A 129 -6.41 0.61 -12.94
C GLU A 129 -6.75 0.11 -11.53
N SER A 130 -6.78 -1.21 -11.32
CA SER A 130 -7.02 -1.82 -10.03
C SER A 130 -5.93 -1.46 -9.01
N PHE A 131 -4.66 -1.43 -9.42
CA PHE A 131 -3.57 -0.98 -8.56
C PHE A 131 -3.71 0.50 -8.18
N GLU A 132 -4.03 1.38 -9.13
CA GLU A 132 -4.28 2.80 -8.88
C GLU A 132 -5.37 3.00 -7.83
N LYS A 133 -6.54 2.35 -8.01
CA LYS A 133 -7.67 2.44 -7.08
C LYS A 133 -7.33 1.93 -5.69
N PHE A 134 -6.60 0.81 -5.61
CA PHE A 134 -6.13 0.26 -4.34
C PHE A 134 -5.25 1.27 -3.59
N ILE A 135 -4.29 1.86 -4.29
CA ILE A 135 -3.36 2.85 -3.76
C ILE A 135 -4.07 4.13 -3.32
N GLU A 136 -5.01 4.64 -4.12
CA GLU A 136 -5.84 5.79 -3.76
C GLU A 136 -6.66 5.53 -2.49
N THR A 137 -7.16 4.31 -2.32
CA THR A 137 -7.92 3.90 -1.13
C THR A 137 -7.04 3.82 0.12
N ILE A 138 -5.79 3.36 -0.01
CA ILE A 138 -4.80 3.43 1.09
C ILE A 138 -4.57 4.90 1.51
N VAL A 139 -4.47 5.83 0.55
CA VAL A 139 -4.32 7.26 0.85
C VAL A 139 -5.53 7.81 1.58
N ALA A 140 -6.74 7.47 1.12
CA ALA A 140 -7.99 7.89 1.73
C ALA A 140 -8.09 7.42 3.19
N TYR A 141 -7.84 6.14 3.45
CA TYR A 141 -7.84 5.60 4.82
C TYR A 141 -6.72 6.17 5.68
N ASN A 142 -5.54 6.40 5.12
CA ASN A 142 -4.46 7.03 5.86
C ASN A 142 -4.84 8.45 6.32
N LYS A 143 -5.57 9.20 5.47
CA LYS A 143 -6.10 10.52 5.84
C LYS A 143 -7.21 10.40 6.91
N TYR A 144 -8.11 9.43 6.78
CA TYR A 144 -9.16 9.15 7.75
C TYR A 144 -8.58 8.94 9.17
N PHE A 145 -7.59 8.05 9.33
CA PHE A 145 -6.98 7.80 10.64
C PHE A 145 -6.07 8.93 11.14
N GLU A 146 -5.63 9.84 10.27
CA GLU A 146 -4.95 11.07 10.69
C GLU A 146 -5.90 12.10 11.30
N SER A 147 -7.15 12.18 10.81
CA SER A 147 -8.18 13.06 11.37
C SER A 147 -8.82 12.55 12.66
N GLU A 148 -8.66 11.26 12.99
CA GLU A 148 -9.15 10.66 14.24
C GLU A 148 -8.15 10.74 15.41
N LYS A 149 -7.00 11.40 15.21
CA LYS A 149 -6.03 11.68 16.28
C LYS A 149 -6.50 12.79 17.21
#